data_AF-A0A1J3DQS4-F1
#
_entry.id   AF-A0A1J3DQS4-F1
#
_cell.length_a   1.000
_cell.length_b   1.000
_cell.length_c   1.000
_cell.angle_alpha   90.00
_cell.angle_beta   90.00
_cell.angle_gamma   90.00
#
_symmetry.space_group_name_H-M   'P 1'
#
loop_
_entity.id
_entity.type
_entity.pdbx_description
1 polymer ?
#
loop_
_entity_poly.entity_id
_entity_poly.type
_entity_poly.pdbx_seq_one_letter_code
_entity_poly.pdbx_strand_id
1 'polypeptide(L)'
;NSLQICLVKTRETTPLISSLELRPMRNDYYITQSGSLSLSNCYYLSESRSQIRYPGDVYDRIWDSYFDTNWTQISTTLEVSNSNKYVPPKAALRNAATPSNATAPLTIEWTARNPDNQYYLYAHFAEI
;
A
#
# COMPACT_ATOMS: atom_id res chain seq x y z
N ASN A 1 13.53 -16.74 18.21
CA ASN A 1 12.26 -16.12 17.75
C ASN A 1 11.27 -17.20 17.42
N SER A 2 10.13 -17.25 18.11
CA SER A 2 9.05 -18.20 17.85
C SER A 2 7.77 -17.43 17.55
N LEU A 3 7.10 -17.75 16.46
CA LEU A 3 5.76 -17.26 16.14
C LEU A 3 4.75 -18.34 16.53
N GLN A 4 3.79 -17.98 17.37
CA GLN A 4 2.68 -18.85 17.75
C GLN A 4 1.40 -18.30 17.13
N ILE A 5 0.66 -19.17 16.46
CA ILE A 5 -0.59 -18.82 15.80
C ILE A 5 -1.67 -19.72 16.39
N CYS A 6 -2.70 -19.11 16.95
CA CYS A 6 -3.80 -19.83 17.57
C CYS A 6 -5.09 -19.54 16.79
N LEU A 7 -5.74 -20.60 16.33
CA LEU A 7 -7.06 -20.52 15.70
C LEU A 7 -8.12 -20.93 16.72
N VAL A 8 -8.82 -19.95 17.28
CA VAL A 8 -9.80 -20.16 18.35
C VAL A 8 -11.20 -20.33 17.78
N LYS A 9 -11.89 -21.40 18.18
CA LYS A 9 -13.31 -21.63 17.87
C LYS A 9 -14.18 -20.78 18.82
N THR A 10 -14.94 -19.84 18.28
CA THR A 10 -15.80 -18.93 19.07
C THR A 10 -17.30 -19.26 18.99
N ARG A 11 -17.70 -20.13 18.05
CA ARG A 11 -19.10 -20.54 17.79
C ARG A 11 -19.15 -22.02 17.38
N GLU A 12 -20.30 -22.51 16.93
CA GLU A 12 -20.50 -23.94 16.63
C GLU A 12 -19.69 -24.46 15.43
N THR A 13 -19.39 -23.62 14.45
CA THR A 13 -18.68 -24.00 13.23
C THR A 13 -17.18 -24.26 13.49
N THR A 14 -16.58 -25.12 12.67
CA THR A 14 -15.14 -25.41 12.72
C THR A 14 -14.36 -24.29 12.02
N PRO A 15 -13.42 -23.60 12.70
CA PRO A 15 -12.62 -22.57 12.07
C PRO A 15 -11.60 -23.20 11.10
N LEU A 16 -11.37 -22.53 9.97
CA LEU A 16 -10.44 -22.97 8.92
C LEU A 16 -9.55 -21.80 8.49
N ILE A 17 -8.25 -22.06 8.31
CA ILE A 17 -7.32 -21.19 7.60
C ILE A 17 -6.94 -21.91 6.31
N SER A 18 -7.27 -21.34 5.14
CA SER A 18 -6.91 -21.92 3.84
C SER A 18 -5.44 -21.67 3.48
N SER A 19 -4.91 -20.51 3.83
CA SER A 19 -3.50 -20.15 3.65
C SER A 19 -3.02 -19.20 4.73
N LEU A 20 -1.73 -19.29 5.03
CA LEU A 20 -1.01 -18.37 5.88
C LEU A 20 0.29 -18.02 5.18
N GLU A 21 0.47 -16.74 4.88
CA GLU A 21 1.65 -16.23 4.19
C GLU A 21 2.44 -15.34 5.14
N LEU A 22 3.71 -15.70 5.35
CA LEU A 22 4.61 -14.95 6.23
C LEU A 22 5.74 -14.38 5.38
N ARG A 23 5.81 -13.05 5.33
CA ARG A 23 6.87 -12.31 4.63
C ARG A 23 7.75 -11.61 5.66
N PRO A 24 9.06 -11.90 5.73
CA PRO A 24 9.97 -11.14 6.56
C PRO A 24 10.01 -9.69 6.11
N MET A 25 9.87 -8.76 7.07
CA MET A 25 10.02 -7.32 6.84
C MET A 25 11.07 -6.78 7.80
N ARG A 26 11.71 -5.66 7.43
CA ARG A 26 12.71 -5.03 8.30
C ARG A 26 12.04 -4.34 9.49
N ASN A 27 12.75 -4.32 10.62
CA ASN A 27 12.25 -3.77 11.88
C ASN A 27 12.15 -2.23 11.88
N ASP A 28 12.85 -1.55 10.96
CA ASP A 28 12.85 -0.08 10.83
C ASP A 28 11.77 0.46 9.88
N TYR A 29 10.87 -0.43 9.42
CA TYR A 29 9.77 -0.11 8.52
C TYR A 29 8.45 -0.03 9.29
N TYR A 30 7.63 0.95 8.94
CA TYR A 30 6.29 1.18 9.51
C TYR A 30 6.29 1.13 11.04
N ILE A 31 7.11 1.97 11.67
CA ILE A 31 7.30 1.98 13.12
C ILE A 31 5.99 2.40 13.80
N THR A 32 5.51 1.56 14.70
CA THR A 32 4.33 1.81 15.52
C THR A 32 4.73 2.25 16.92
N GLN A 33 3.98 3.18 17.51
CA GLN A 33 4.18 3.63 18.90
C GLN A 33 3.57 2.65 19.92
N SER A 34 2.54 1.91 19.53
CA SER A 34 1.89 0.90 20.37
C SER A 34 1.11 -0.12 19.52
N GLY A 35 1.21 -1.40 19.86
CA GLY A 35 0.44 -2.47 19.21
C GLY A 35 0.97 -2.85 17.82
N SER A 36 0.12 -3.49 17.01
CA SER A 36 0.42 -3.90 15.64
C SER A 36 -0.25 -3.00 14.61
N LEU A 37 0.26 -2.99 13.38
CA LEU A 37 -0.37 -2.32 12.25
C LEU A 37 -1.19 -3.31 11.43
N SER A 38 -2.36 -2.86 10.98
CA SER A 38 -3.13 -3.51 9.93
C SER A 38 -3.08 -2.63 8.69
N LEU A 39 -2.83 -3.22 7.53
CA LEU A 39 -2.92 -2.49 6.27
C LEU A 39 -4.37 -2.03 6.05
N SER A 40 -4.55 -0.75 5.72
CA SER A 40 -5.84 -0.21 5.29
C SER A 40 -5.89 -0.14 3.77
N ASN A 41 -5.02 0.68 3.17
CA ASN A 41 -4.94 0.88 1.72
C ASN A 41 -3.47 0.99 1.30
N CYS A 42 -3.14 0.51 0.12
CA CYS A 42 -1.84 0.72 -0.51
C CYS A 42 -2.05 0.99 -2.00
N TYR A 43 -1.84 2.25 -2.41
CA TYR A 43 -2.17 2.70 -3.75
C TYR A 43 -0.94 3.17 -4.51
N TYR A 44 -0.97 2.98 -5.82
CA TYR A 44 -0.13 3.75 -6.75
C TYR A 44 -1.02 4.47 -7.76
N LEU A 45 -0.58 5.65 -8.18
CA LEU A 45 -1.41 6.55 -8.97
C LEU A 45 -1.32 6.21 -10.45
N SER A 46 -2.27 5.40 -10.93
CA SER A 46 -2.28 4.95 -12.32
C SER A 46 -3.68 4.57 -12.82
N GLU A 47 -3.95 4.85 -14.09
CA GLU A 47 -5.14 4.45 -14.82
C GLU A 47 -5.15 2.97 -15.26
N SER A 48 -4.04 2.25 -15.06
CA SER A 48 -3.83 0.90 -15.63
C SER A 48 -4.81 -0.17 -15.14
N ARG A 49 -5.57 0.09 -14.06
CA ARG A 49 -6.48 -0.87 -13.41
C ARG A 49 -5.80 -2.20 -13.06
N SER A 50 -4.50 -2.17 -12.80
CA SER A 50 -3.67 -3.33 -12.53
C SER A 50 -3.11 -3.30 -11.11
N GLN A 51 -2.76 -4.47 -10.58
CA GLN A 51 -2.12 -4.60 -9.26
C GLN A 51 -0.63 -4.87 -9.43
N ILE A 52 0.19 -4.22 -8.60
CA ILE A 52 1.59 -4.60 -8.44
C ILE A 52 1.69 -5.52 -7.22
N ARG A 53 2.29 -6.69 -7.41
CA ARG A 53 2.54 -7.72 -6.40
C ARG A 53 3.91 -8.35 -6.66
N TYR A 54 4.31 -9.37 -5.91
CA TYR A 54 5.51 -10.15 -6.25
C TYR A 54 5.46 -10.66 -7.71
N PRO A 55 6.55 -10.59 -8.49
CA PRO A 55 7.90 -10.15 -8.13
C PRO A 55 8.16 -8.63 -8.28
N GLY A 56 7.16 -7.84 -8.63
CA GLY A 56 7.27 -6.38 -8.78
C GLY A 56 7.46 -5.63 -7.45
N ASP A 57 6.98 -6.20 -6.34
CA ASP A 57 7.32 -5.77 -4.98
C ASP A 57 8.06 -6.88 -4.23
N VAL A 58 9.27 -6.58 -3.73
CA VAL A 58 10.12 -7.57 -3.03
C VAL A 58 9.56 -7.98 -1.66
N TYR A 59 8.69 -7.14 -1.07
CA TYR A 59 8.00 -7.44 0.18
C TYR A 59 6.59 -8.00 -0.05
N ASP A 60 6.22 -8.25 -1.31
CA ASP A 60 4.93 -8.80 -1.72
C ASP A 60 3.72 -8.00 -1.19
N ARG A 61 3.88 -6.69 -1.01
CA ARG A 61 2.76 -5.78 -0.77
C ARG A 61 1.92 -5.71 -2.02
N ILE A 62 0.60 -5.67 -1.83
CA ILE A 62 -0.36 -5.49 -2.90
C ILE A 62 -0.58 -3.98 -3.07
N TRP A 63 -0.17 -3.44 -4.22
CA TRP A 63 -0.44 -2.06 -4.60
C TRP A 63 -1.56 -2.03 -5.63
N ASP A 64 -2.67 -1.41 -5.25
CA ASP A 64 -3.83 -1.21 -6.12
C ASP A 64 -3.66 0.08 -6.91
N SER A 65 -3.99 0.04 -8.21
CA SER A 65 -4.04 1.26 -9.01
C SER A 65 -5.21 2.13 -8.54
N TYR A 66 -4.95 3.41 -8.25
CA TYR A 66 -5.97 4.38 -7.90
C TYR A 66 -5.85 5.61 -8.78
N PHE A 67 -6.96 6.06 -9.35
CA PHE A 67 -6.98 7.22 -10.23
C PHE A 67 -8.37 7.86 -10.29
N ASP A 68 -8.42 9.19 -10.22
CA ASP A 68 -9.65 9.97 -10.37
C ASP A 68 -9.79 10.50 -11.80
N THR A 69 -11.01 10.64 -12.31
CA THR A 69 -11.25 11.15 -13.67
C THR A 69 -10.88 12.62 -13.85
N ASN A 70 -10.75 13.38 -12.76
CA ASN A 70 -10.32 14.79 -12.79
C ASN A 70 -8.80 14.95 -12.71
N TRP A 71 -8.05 13.85 -12.77
CA TRP A 71 -6.59 13.86 -12.79
C TRP A 71 -6.05 13.55 -14.17
N THR A 72 -4.80 13.94 -14.39
CA THR A 72 -4.02 13.61 -15.59
C THR A 72 -2.85 12.73 -15.16
N GLN A 73 -2.71 11.56 -15.77
CA GLN A 73 -1.61 10.65 -15.45
C GLN A 73 -0.34 11.17 -16.12
N ILE A 74 0.73 11.25 -15.34
CA ILE A 74 2.08 11.43 -15.86
C ILE A 74 2.89 10.17 -15.61
N SER A 75 3.75 9.80 -16.55
CA SER A 75 4.59 8.61 -16.41
C SER A 75 5.92 8.78 -17.12
N THR A 76 6.90 7.98 -16.68
CA THR A 76 8.23 7.96 -17.27
C THR A 76 8.67 6.54 -17.59
N THR A 77 9.45 6.40 -18.66
CA THR A 77 10.13 5.14 -19.03
C THR A 77 11.54 5.05 -18.45
N LEU A 78 12.05 6.18 -17.93
CA LEU A 78 13.39 6.27 -17.34
C LEU A 78 13.47 5.49 -16.02
N GLU A 79 14.70 5.19 -15.62
CA GLU A 79 14.96 4.60 -14.31
C GLU A 79 14.73 5.65 -13.22
N VAL A 80 13.70 5.40 -12.39
CA VAL A 80 13.39 6.24 -11.24
C VAL A 80 14.26 5.83 -10.06
N SER A 81 15.02 6.78 -9.52
CA SER A 81 15.85 6.54 -8.35
C SER A 81 14.97 6.19 -7.14
N ASN A 82 15.27 5.09 -6.47
CA ASN A 82 14.54 4.64 -5.30
C ASN A 82 15.46 4.60 -4.08
N SER A 83 15.80 5.78 -3.57
CA SER A 83 16.53 5.95 -2.29
C SER A 83 15.60 5.82 -1.08
N ASN A 84 14.32 5.51 -1.31
CA ASN A 84 13.33 5.41 -0.27
C ASN A 84 13.54 4.13 0.56
N LYS A 85 13.70 4.28 1.88
CA LYS A 85 13.91 3.13 2.77
C LYS A 85 12.77 2.11 2.69
N TYR A 86 11.54 2.49 2.36
CA TYR A 86 10.41 1.55 2.24
C TYR A 86 10.42 0.74 0.94
N VAL A 87 11.36 1.03 0.03
CA VAL A 87 11.56 0.37 -1.27
C VAL A 87 10.24 0.12 -2.02
N PRO A 88 9.42 1.16 -2.29
CA PRO A 88 8.22 1.00 -3.09
C PRO A 88 8.57 0.45 -4.49
N PRO A 89 7.67 -0.29 -5.16
CA PRO A 89 7.93 -0.80 -6.50
C PRO A 89 8.31 0.31 -7.48
N LYS A 90 9.32 0.07 -8.32
CA LYS A 90 9.69 1.05 -9.36
C LYS A 90 8.52 1.34 -10.31
N ALA A 91 7.70 0.35 -10.62
CA ALA A 91 6.50 0.53 -11.43
C ALA A 91 5.48 1.49 -10.77
N ALA A 92 5.40 1.52 -9.44
CA ALA A 92 4.58 2.49 -8.72
C ALA A 92 5.19 3.90 -8.86
N LEU A 93 6.50 4.04 -8.68
CA LEU A 93 7.20 5.34 -8.74
C LEU A 93 7.29 5.94 -10.16
N ARG A 94 7.11 5.14 -11.21
CA ARG A 94 7.10 5.61 -12.61
C ARG A 94 5.80 6.26 -13.03
N ASN A 95 4.77 6.22 -12.19
CA ASN A 95 3.46 6.78 -12.46
C ASN A 95 3.10 7.78 -11.36
N ALA A 96 2.52 8.90 -11.76
CA ALA A 96 1.94 9.87 -10.83
C ALA A 96 0.68 10.49 -11.43
N ALA A 97 -0.04 11.23 -10.59
CA ALA A 97 -1.21 11.99 -11.00
C ALA A 97 -0.95 13.48 -10.75
N THR A 98 -1.46 14.32 -11.65
CA THR A 98 -1.57 15.76 -11.43
C THR A 98 -3.05 16.16 -11.54
N PRO A 99 -3.52 17.21 -10.84
CA PRO A 99 -4.84 17.77 -11.10
C PRO A 99 -4.95 18.17 -12.58
N SER A 100 -6.03 17.80 -13.27
CA SER A 100 -6.28 18.28 -14.64
C SER A 100 -6.58 19.78 -14.67
N ASN A 101 -7.08 20.34 -13.57
CA ASN A 101 -7.22 21.76 -13.35
C ASN A 101 -6.15 22.24 -12.36
N ALA A 102 -5.29 23.16 -12.77
CA ALA A 102 -4.13 23.63 -11.99
C ALA A 102 -4.49 24.22 -10.61
N THR A 103 -5.73 24.66 -10.40
CA THR A 103 -6.18 25.19 -9.09
C THR A 103 -6.90 24.15 -8.23
N ALA A 104 -7.18 22.96 -8.77
CA ALA A 104 -7.86 21.88 -8.04
C ALA A 104 -6.86 21.06 -7.20
N PRO A 105 -7.29 20.51 -6.06
CA PRO A 105 -6.46 19.63 -5.25
C PRO A 105 -6.38 18.20 -5.82
N LEU A 106 -5.32 17.48 -5.43
CA LEU A 106 -5.28 16.01 -5.47
C LEU A 106 -5.91 15.49 -4.17
N THR A 107 -7.15 15.01 -4.23
CA THR A 107 -7.88 14.49 -3.08
C THR A 107 -8.00 12.97 -3.15
N ILE A 108 -7.43 12.27 -2.16
CA ILE A 108 -7.61 10.83 -1.98
C ILE A 108 -8.55 10.62 -0.80
N GLU A 109 -9.69 9.99 -1.04
CA GLU A 109 -10.68 9.68 -0.02
C GLU A 109 -10.73 8.17 0.24
N TRP A 110 -10.97 7.79 1.49
CA TRP A 110 -11.22 6.41 1.87
C TRP A 110 -12.23 6.36 3.02
N THR A 111 -12.98 5.26 3.10
CA THR A 111 -13.88 5.02 4.22
C THR A 111 -13.12 4.36 5.36
N ALA A 112 -13.10 5.01 6.53
CA ALA A 112 -12.54 4.43 7.74
C ALA A 112 -13.38 3.21 8.18
N ARG A 113 -12.72 2.08 8.44
CA ARG A 113 -13.41 0.87 8.94
C ARG A 113 -13.93 1.06 10.37
N ASN A 114 -13.15 1.80 11.17
CA ASN A 114 -13.53 2.27 12.49
C ASN A 114 -12.99 3.72 12.63
N PRO A 115 -13.83 4.71 12.96
CA PRO A 115 -13.41 6.10 13.15
C PRO A 115 -12.48 6.29 14.36
N ASP A 116 -12.52 5.40 15.35
CA ASP A 116 -11.67 5.49 16.55
C ASP A 116 -10.24 5.00 16.32
N ASN A 117 -9.96 4.42 15.14
CA ASN A 117 -8.63 3.94 14.81
C ASN A 117 -7.68 5.10 14.47
N GLN A 118 -6.44 5.00 14.93
CA GLN A 118 -5.35 5.85 14.44
C GLN A 118 -4.86 5.36 13.08
N TYR A 119 -4.71 6.28 12.12
CA TYR A 119 -4.18 6.00 10.79
C TYR A 119 -2.80 6.62 10.60
N TYR A 120 -1.90 5.89 9.96
CA TYR A 120 -0.57 6.37 9.58
C TYR A 120 -0.50 6.45 8.05
N LEU A 121 -0.30 7.66 7.52
CA LEU A 121 -0.15 7.89 6.09
C LEU A 121 1.34 7.85 5.70
N TYR A 122 1.66 7.03 4.72
CA TYR A 122 2.99 6.97 4.10
C TYR A 122 2.85 7.35 2.63
N ALA A 123 3.37 8.52 2.27
CA ALA A 123 3.38 9.02 0.90
C ALA A 123 4.77 8.85 0.29
N HIS A 124 4.81 8.36 -0.95
CA HIS A 124 6.04 8.11 -1.69
C HIS A 124 6.06 8.99 -2.94
N PHE A 125 7.11 9.80 -3.07
CA PHE A 125 7.29 10.73 -4.18
C PHE A 125 8.57 10.40 -4.93
N ALA A 126 8.55 10.65 -6.22
CA ALA A 126 9.71 10.64 -7.09
C ALA A 126 9.55 11.75 -8.13
N GLU A 127 10.67 12.36 -8.52
CA GLU A 127 10.71 13.26 -9.67
C GLU A 127 10.80 12.41 -10.94
N ILE A 128 9.91 12.64 -11.92
CA ILE A 128 9.78 11.83 -13.13
C ILE A 128 9.57 12.64 -14.40
#